data_AF-A0ABD3FQ99-F1
#
_entry.id   AF-A0ABD3FQ99-F1
#
_cell.length_a   1.000
_cell.length_b   1.000
_cell.length_c   1.000
_cell.angle_alpha   90.00
_cell.angle_beta   90.00
_cell.angle_gamma   90.00
#
_symmetry.space_group_name_H-M   'P 1'
#
loop_
_entity.id
_entity.type
_entity.pdbx_description
1 polymer ?
#
loop_
_entity_poly.entity_id
_entity_poly.type
_entity_poly.pdbx_seq_one_letter_code
_entity_poly.pdbx_strand_id
1 'polypeptide(L)'
;MYLFFGYILETDQGFDEDCDGKMTVREVLDKGIMHKKWGCFADELNLYFARKNGQRSLGKSEPECFDLYQGKLSDGLRDIMSEANKIDPDTRIETLFSTYGTYFLLEAPPRIRRKYRRSVAATRRYFIKSGQLAVEDASMS
;
A
#
# COMPACT_ATOMS: atom_id res chain seq x y z
N MET A 1 15.83 -11.83 -8.52
CA MET A 1 14.42 -12.01 -8.14
C MET A 1 14.14 -11.03 -7.02
N TYR A 2 13.07 -10.24 -7.16
CA TYR A 2 12.72 -9.14 -6.26
C TYR A 2 11.30 -9.35 -5.73
N LEU A 3 11.05 -8.96 -4.48
CA LEU A 3 9.71 -9.03 -3.86
C LEU A 3 9.05 -7.65 -3.90
N PHE A 4 8.01 -7.50 -4.71
CA PHE A 4 7.24 -6.26 -4.83
C PHE A 4 6.10 -6.26 -3.84
N PHE A 5 6.14 -5.42 -2.81
CA PHE A 5 5.03 -5.27 -1.87
C PHE A 5 4.28 -3.97 -2.11
N GLY A 6 2.96 -4.05 -2.29
CA GLY A 6 2.11 -2.87 -2.47
C GLY A 6 0.97 -2.83 -1.47
N TYR A 7 0.54 -1.62 -1.12
CA TYR A 7 -0.63 -1.39 -0.29
C TYR A 7 -1.57 -0.36 -0.93
N ILE A 8 -2.85 -0.70 -1.05
CA ILE A 8 -3.86 0.22 -1.57
C ILE A 8 -4.51 0.99 -0.43
N LEU A 9 -4.29 2.29 -0.46
CA LEU A 9 -4.75 3.21 0.57
C LEU A 9 -6.26 3.18 0.76
N GLU A 10 -6.68 3.25 2.03
CA GLU A 10 -8.08 3.25 2.48
C GLU A 10 -8.88 1.97 2.15
N THR A 11 -8.21 0.87 1.78
CA THR A 11 -8.88 -0.39 1.42
C THR A 11 -8.50 -1.59 2.27
N ASP A 12 -7.54 -1.48 3.19
CA ASP A 12 -6.96 -2.61 3.96
C ASP A 12 -6.43 -3.74 3.05
N GLN A 13 -6.12 -3.43 1.78
CA GLN A 13 -5.61 -4.40 0.81
C GLN A 13 -4.12 -4.20 0.59
N GLY A 14 -3.34 -5.15 1.10
CA GLY A 14 -1.96 -5.36 0.68
C GLY A 14 -1.85 -6.41 -0.43
N PHE A 15 -0.68 -6.45 -1.04
CA PHE A 15 -0.26 -7.52 -1.91
C PHE A 15 1.26 -7.64 -1.99
N ASP A 16 1.71 -8.82 -2.35
CA ASP A 16 3.09 -9.14 -2.65
C ASP A 16 3.15 -9.95 -3.95
N GLU A 17 4.18 -9.68 -4.76
CA GLU A 17 4.41 -10.40 -6.02
C GLU A 17 5.91 -10.55 -6.26
N ASP A 18 6.33 -11.76 -6.65
CA ASP A 18 7.69 -12.01 -7.10
C ASP A 18 7.88 -11.51 -8.53
N CYS A 19 8.96 -10.75 -8.75
CA CYS A 19 9.24 -10.13 -10.03
C CYS A 19 10.72 -10.22 -10.44
N ASP A 20 10.94 -10.09 -11.75
CA ASP A 20 12.26 -9.86 -12.33
C ASP A 20 12.56 -8.35 -12.29
N GLY A 21 13.81 -7.98 -12.01
CA GLY A 21 14.25 -6.59 -11.98
C GLY A 21 14.13 -5.89 -13.33
N LYS A 22 14.12 -6.66 -14.42
CA LYS A 22 13.94 -6.17 -15.78
C LYS A 22 12.51 -5.75 -16.09
N MET A 23 11.53 -6.19 -15.28
CA MET A 23 10.14 -5.79 -15.46
C MET A 23 9.94 -4.32 -15.07
N THR A 24 8.94 -3.68 -15.65
CA THR A 24 8.43 -2.38 -15.18
C THR A 24 7.44 -2.55 -14.04
N VAL A 25 7.19 -1.47 -13.28
CA VAL A 25 6.15 -1.48 -12.24
C VAL A 25 4.79 -1.83 -12.84
N ARG A 26 4.47 -1.28 -14.03
CA ARG A 26 3.27 -1.61 -14.81
C ARG A 26 3.15 -3.10 -15.05
N GLU A 27 4.19 -3.73 -15.59
CA GLU A 27 4.17 -5.17 -15.89
C GLU A 27 3.92 -6.02 -14.65
N VAL A 28 4.49 -5.64 -13.49
CA VAL A 28 4.23 -6.34 -12.22
C VAL A 28 2.78 -6.17 -11.76
N LEU A 29 2.27 -4.93 -11.78
CA LEU A 29 0.90 -4.60 -11.35
C LEU A 29 -0.16 -5.27 -12.23
N ASP A 30 0.05 -5.27 -13.55
CA ASP A 30 -0.87 -5.84 -14.53
C ASP A 30 -0.80 -7.38 -14.55
N LYS A 31 0.39 -7.97 -14.34
CA LYS A 31 0.58 -9.43 -14.26
C LYS A 31 -0.09 -10.02 -13.02
N GLY A 32 0.15 -9.40 -11.87
CA GLY A 32 -0.25 -9.94 -10.58
C GLY A 32 -1.74 -9.77 -10.31
N ILE A 33 -2.15 -8.54 -9.99
CA ILE A 33 -3.28 -8.34 -9.07
C ILE A 33 -4.23 -7.21 -9.51
N MET A 34 -3.78 -6.17 -10.20
CA MET A 34 -4.62 -4.97 -10.44
C MET A 34 -5.81 -5.23 -11.36
N HIS A 35 -5.57 -5.81 -12.53
CA HIS A 35 -6.65 -6.07 -13.48
C HIS A 35 -7.60 -7.17 -12.96
N LYS A 36 -7.05 -8.25 -12.39
CA LYS A 36 -7.84 -9.43 -11.95
C LYS A 36 -8.60 -9.21 -10.63
N LYS A 37 -7.99 -8.55 -9.65
CA LYS A 37 -8.56 -8.40 -8.29
C LYS A 37 -9.31 -7.08 -8.11
N TRP A 38 -8.86 -6.00 -8.74
CA TRP A 38 -9.35 -4.65 -8.46
C TRP A 38 -10.08 -3.98 -9.64
N GLY A 39 -9.82 -4.39 -10.88
CA GLY A 39 -10.50 -3.84 -12.06
C GLY A 39 -10.05 -2.41 -12.38
N CYS A 40 -8.75 -2.17 -12.22
CA CYS A 40 -8.07 -0.95 -12.64
C CYS A 40 -6.70 -1.29 -13.24
N PHE A 41 -6.16 -0.36 -14.03
CA PHE A 41 -4.83 -0.44 -14.62
C PHE A 41 -3.81 0.38 -13.83
N ALA A 42 -2.51 0.11 -14.03
CA ALA A 42 -1.44 0.86 -13.38
C ALA A 42 -1.53 2.38 -13.60
N ASP A 43 -1.95 2.84 -14.79
CA ASP A 43 -2.10 4.27 -15.14
C ASP A 43 -3.18 5.00 -14.35
N GLU A 44 -4.13 4.25 -13.79
CA GLU A 44 -5.20 4.83 -12.98
C GLU A 44 -4.77 5.05 -11.53
N LEU A 45 -3.54 4.67 -11.17
CA LEU A 45 -3.02 4.70 -9.81
C LEU A 45 -2.00 5.83 -9.67
N ASN A 46 -2.04 6.54 -8.55
CA ASN A 46 -0.84 7.25 -8.11
C ASN A 46 0.04 6.27 -7.34
N LEU A 47 1.25 6.03 -7.84
CA LEU A 47 2.23 5.12 -7.27
C LEU A 47 3.26 5.93 -6.50
N TYR A 48 3.42 5.61 -5.22
CA TYR A 48 4.40 6.27 -4.36
C TYR A 48 5.36 5.23 -3.82
N PHE A 49 6.65 5.54 -3.91
CA PHE A 49 7.66 4.78 -3.23
C PHE A 49 7.60 5.12 -1.74
N ALA A 50 7.41 4.12 -0.89
CA ALA A 50 7.49 4.31 0.56
C ALA A 50 8.94 4.53 1.04
N ARG A 51 9.51 5.69 0.72
CA ARG A 51 10.81 6.17 1.22
C ARG A 51 10.61 7.35 2.17
N LYS A 52 11.17 7.23 3.38
CA LYS A 52 11.24 8.33 4.34
C LYS A 52 12.46 9.21 4.03
N ASN A 53 12.24 10.52 4.00
CA ASN A 53 13.26 11.53 3.69
C ASN A 53 14.02 11.25 2.36
N GLY A 54 13.36 10.61 1.39
CA GLY A 54 13.93 10.27 0.09
C GLY A 54 15.02 9.18 0.08
N GLN A 55 15.42 8.64 1.24
CA GLN A 55 16.63 7.81 1.34
C GLN A 55 16.40 6.39 1.86
N ARG A 56 15.45 6.18 2.79
CA ARG A 56 15.26 4.88 3.44
C ARG A 56 13.86 4.32 3.19
N SER A 57 13.78 3.07 2.73
CA SER A 57 12.50 2.34 2.62
C SER A 57 11.82 2.22 3.98
N LEU A 58 10.49 2.29 3.99
CA LEU A 58 9.69 2.11 5.20
C LEU A 58 9.95 0.71 5.81
N GLY A 59 10.44 0.69 7.05
CA GLY A 59 10.68 -0.55 7.78
C GLY A 59 9.38 -1.19 8.31
N LYS A 60 9.37 -2.52 8.44
CA LYS A 60 8.23 -3.27 9.00
C LYS A 60 7.84 -2.85 10.42
N SER A 61 8.82 -2.41 11.21
CA SER A 61 8.62 -2.01 12.61
C SER A 61 8.29 -0.53 12.77
N GLU A 62 8.16 0.22 11.67
CA GLU A 62 7.87 1.65 11.72
C GLU A 62 6.35 1.87 11.96
N PRO A 63 5.96 2.89 12.76
CA PRO A 63 4.56 3.21 13.06
C PRO A 63 3.67 3.31 11.81
N GLU A 64 4.21 3.89 10.74
CA GLU A 64 3.52 4.07 9.48
C GLU A 64 3.16 2.73 8.83
N CYS A 65 3.94 1.66 9.08
CA CYS A 65 3.59 0.31 8.65
C CYS A 65 2.31 -0.18 9.36
N PHE A 66 2.16 0.12 10.66
CA PHE A 66 0.94 -0.18 11.41
C PHE A 66 -0.25 0.66 10.93
N ASP A 67 -0.05 1.93 10.60
CA ASP A 67 -1.10 2.79 10.04
C ASP A 67 -1.60 2.26 8.69
N LEU A 68 -0.69 1.73 7.85
CA LEU A 68 -1.05 1.02 6.63
C LEU A 68 -1.89 -0.22 6.95
N TYR A 69 -1.50 -1.06 7.90
CA TYR A 69 -2.35 -2.20 8.28
C TYR A 69 -3.74 -1.79 8.78
N GLN A 70 -3.87 -0.60 9.34
CA GLN A 70 -5.14 -0.02 9.79
C GLN A 70 -5.86 0.80 8.71
N GLY A 71 -5.33 0.90 7.49
CA GLY A 71 -5.90 1.71 6.40
C GLY A 71 -6.10 3.17 6.75
N LYS A 72 -5.29 3.68 7.67
CA LYS A 72 -5.29 5.08 8.08
C LYS A 72 -4.24 5.82 7.27
N LEU A 73 -4.53 7.07 6.93
CA LEU A 73 -3.58 7.97 6.32
C LEU A 73 -3.09 8.97 7.37
N SER A 74 -2.08 8.58 8.14
CA SER A 74 -1.41 9.42 9.13
C SER A 74 -0.49 10.46 8.47
N ASP A 75 -0.04 11.46 9.23
CA ASP A 75 0.82 12.52 8.73
C ASP A 75 2.14 11.97 8.14
N GLY A 76 2.73 10.95 8.77
CA GLY A 76 3.94 10.29 8.25
C GLY A 76 3.72 9.62 6.89
N LEU A 77 2.54 9.05 6.64
CA LEU A 77 2.18 8.50 5.33
C LEU A 77 1.88 9.59 4.29
N ARG A 78 1.36 10.75 4.72
CA ARG A 78 1.14 11.90 3.82
C ARG A 78 2.46 12.46 3.29
N ASP A 79 3.48 12.54 4.14
CA ASP A 79 4.83 12.97 3.74
C ASP A 79 5.42 12.01 2.70
N ILE A 80 5.17 10.71 2.87
CA ILE A 80 5.56 9.69 1.89
C ILE A 80 4.81 9.86 0.57
N MET A 81 3.53 10.25 0.59
CA MET A 81 2.71 10.50 -0.61
C MET A 81 2.99 11.84 -1.31
N SER A 82 4.20 12.39 -1.16
CA SER A 82 4.63 13.59 -1.86
C SER A 82 5.04 13.30 -3.31
N GLU A 83 5.01 14.31 -4.17
CA GLU A 83 5.44 14.21 -5.57
C GLU A 83 6.91 13.74 -5.70
N ALA A 84 7.76 14.04 -4.71
CA ALA A 84 9.15 13.59 -4.69
C ALA A 84 9.31 12.05 -4.62
N ASN A 85 8.29 11.36 -4.10
CA ASN A 85 8.24 9.91 -3.99
C ASN A 85 7.35 9.26 -5.05
N LYS A 86 6.72 10.06 -5.92
CA LYS A 86 5.87 9.54 -6.98
C LYS A 86 6.72 8.84 -8.03
N ILE A 87 6.25 7.70 -8.52
CA ILE A 87 6.99 6.86 -9.46
C ILE A 87 6.20 6.76 -10.76
N ASP A 88 6.92 6.82 -11.88
CA ASP A 88 6.37 6.49 -13.18
C ASP A 88 6.14 4.96 -13.26
N PRO A 89 4.93 4.49 -13.65
CA PRO A 89 4.66 3.05 -13.82
C PRO A 89 5.59 2.34 -14.81
N ASP A 90 6.23 3.06 -15.73
CA ASP A 90 7.20 2.50 -16.69
C ASP A 90 8.62 2.38 -16.10
N THR A 91 8.82 2.79 -14.85
CA THR A 91 10.07 2.60 -14.12
C THR A 91 10.38 1.12 -13.94
N ARG A 92 11.64 0.72 -14.17
CA ARG A 92 12.09 -0.66 -13.97
C ARG A 92 12.27 -0.99 -12.50
N ILE A 93 11.86 -2.19 -12.11
CA ILE A 93 11.98 -2.72 -10.75
C ILE A 93 13.42 -2.61 -10.22
N GLU A 94 14.44 -3.00 -11.00
CA GLU A 94 15.85 -2.94 -10.57
C GLU A 94 16.33 -1.55 -10.15
N THR A 95 15.70 -0.47 -10.66
CA THR A 95 16.08 0.91 -10.32
C THR A 95 15.51 1.37 -8.97
N LEU A 96 14.47 0.69 -8.49
CA LEU A 96 13.75 1.03 -7.26
C LEU A 96 14.29 0.26 -6.07
N PHE A 97 14.76 -0.96 -6.29
CA PHE A 97 15.14 -1.88 -5.23
C PHE A 97 16.50 -1.54 -4.62
N SER A 98 16.51 -1.45 -3.29
CA SER A 98 17.71 -1.63 -2.47
C SER A 98 17.65 -2.99 -1.75
N THR A 99 18.71 -3.36 -1.05
CA THR A 99 19.00 -4.67 -0.48
C THR A 99 17.92 -5.28 0.45
N TYR A 100 16.88 -4.53 0.85
CA TYR A 100 15.94 -4.91 1.92
C TYR A 100 14.48 -5.05 1.50
N GLY A 101 14.17 -5.00 0.20
CA GLY A 101 12.78 -5.05 -0.30
C GLY A 101 12.13 -3.67 -0.40
N THR A 102 11.03 -3.61 -1.13
CA THR A 102 10.47 -2.35 -1.65
C THR A 102 8.97 -2.29 -1.38
N TYR A 103 8.56 -1.25 -0.66
CA TYR A 103 7.15 -0.99 -0.33
C TYR A 103 6.61 0.12 -1.23
N PHE A 104 5.45 -0.12 -1.80
CA PHE A 104 4.73 0.82 -2.64
C PHE A 104 3.41 1.19 -1.98
N LEU A 105 3.07 2.48 -2.01
CA LEU A 105 1.72 2.97 -1.67
C LEU A 105 1.00 3.29 -2.97
N LEU A 106 -0.24 2.80 -3.06
CA LEU A 106 -1.05 2.92 -4.26
C LEU A 106 -2.32 3.66 -3.91
N GLU A 107 -2.46 4.86 -4.47
CA GLU A 107 -3.71 5.59 -4.41
C GLU A 107 -4.57 5.19 -5.61
N ALA A 108 -5.61 4.39 -5.35
CA ALA A 108 -6.54 3.98 -6.38
C ALA A 108 -7.63 5.03 -6.66
N PRO A 109 -8.28 5.00 -7.85
CA PRO A 109 -9.38 5.89 -8.16
C PRO A 109 -10.52 5.81 -7.12
N PRO A 110 -11.29 6.90 -6.90
CA PRO A 110 -12.40 6.90 -5.95
C PRO A 110 -13.40 5.74 -6.14
N ARG A 111 -13.65 5.29 -7.38
CA ARG A 111 -14.51 4.14 -7.68
C ARG A 111 -14.00 2.84 -7.05
N ILE A 112 -12.69 2.61 -7.08
CA ILE A 112 -12.04 1.44 -6.50
C ILE A 112 -12.05 1.56 -4.98
N ARG A 113 -11.59 2.68 -4.42
CA ARG A 113 -11.60 2.91 -2.97
C ARG A 113 -12.99 2.70 -2.37
N ARG A 114 -14.04 3.26 -2.96
CA ARG A 114 -15.44 3.06 -2.49
C ARG A 114 -15.89 1.60 -2.52
N LYS A 115 -15.53 0.84 -3.56
CA LYS A 115 -15.87 -0.58 -3.70
C LYS A 115 -15.26 -1.40 -2.56
N TYR A 116 -13.99 -1.19 -2.26
CA TYR A 116 -13.26 -2.00 -1.28
C TYR A 116 -13.38 -1.49 0.17
N ARG A 117 -13.56 -0.18 0.40
CA ARG A 117 -13.83 0.42 1.72
C ARG A 117 -15.10 -0.14 2.37
N ARG A 118 -16.11 -0.50 1.57
CA ARG A 118 -17.35 -1.14 2.07
C ARG A 118 -17.11 -2.56 2.59
N SER A 119 -16.11 -3.29 2.07
CA SER A 119 -15.74 -4.60 2.59
C SER A 119 -15.04 -4.49 3.96
N VAL A 120 -14.22 -3.44 4.15
CA VAL A 120 -13.51 -3.14 5.40
C VAL A 120 -14.45 -2.83 6.55
N ALA A 121 -15.50 -2.03 6.31
CA ALA A 121 -16.49 -1.74 7.34
C ALA A 121 -17.24 -3.00 7.82
N ALA A 122 -17.45 -3.98 6.94
CA ALA A 122 -18.04 -5.26 7.29
C ALA A 122 -17.09 -6.14 8.11
N THR A 123 -15.81 -6.17 7.73
CA THR A 123 -14.75 -6.91 8.44
C THR A 123 -14.46 -6.32 9.83
N ARG A 124 -14.38 -4.99 9.97
CA ARG A 124 -14.21 -4.32 11.29
C ARG A 124 -15.38 -4.59 12.22
N ARG A 125 -16.63 -4.57 11.72
CA ARG A 125 -17.80 -4.95 12.53
C ARG A 125 -17.72 -6.41 12.99
N TYR A 126 -17.16 -7.30 12.17
CA TYR A 126 -16.98 -8.70 12.55
C TYR A 126 -15.94 -8.86 13.68
N PHE A 127 -14.80 -8.18 13.60
CA PHE A 127 -13.75 -8.21 14.65
C PHE A 127 -14.16 -7.56 15.97
N ILE A 128 -14.97 -6.50 15.92
CA ILE A 128 -15.60 -5.91 17.12
C ILE A 128 -16.60 -6.89 17.76
N LYS A 129 -17.33 -7.66 16.94
CA LYS A 129 -18.34 -8.61 17.40
C LYS A 129 -17.75 -9.95 17.87
N SER A 130 -16.55 -10.32 17.40
CA SER A 130 -15.82 -11.53 17.80
C SER A 130 -14.82 -11.31 18.95
N GLY A 131 -14.74 -10.10 19.52
CA GLY A 131 -13.91 -9.79 20.68
C GLY A 131 -12.40 -9.80 20.43
N GLN A 132 -11.95 -9.79 19.17
CA GLN A 132 -10.52 -9.87 18.81
C GLN A 132 -9.87 -8.50 18.55
N LEU A 133 -10.64 -7.41 18.52
CA LEU A 133 -10.12 -6.05 18.70
C LEU A 133 -10.43 -5.62 20.13
N ALA A 134 -9.50 -5.90 21.04
CA ALA A 134 -9.41 -5.15 22.29
C ALA A 134 -9.05 -3.71 21.90
N VAL A 135 -10.07 -2.88 21.73
CA VAL A 135 -9.89 -1.43 21.67
C VAL A 135 -9.46 -1.02 23.07
N GLU A 136 -8.19 -0.68 23.25
CA GLU A 136 -7.77 0.19 24.36
C GLU A 136 -8.42 1.57 24.13
N ASP A 137 -9.70 1.68 24.48
CA ASP A 137 -10.32 2.96 24.86
C ASP A 137 -10.25 3.03 26.38
N ALA A 138 -9.03 3.26 26.88
CA ALA A 138 -8.77 3.56 28.28
C ALA A 138 -7.77 4.72 28.35
N SER A 139 -8.20 5.92 27.97
CA SER A 139 -7.68 7.17 28.53
C SER A 139 -8.32 8.40 27.87
N MET A 140 -9.56 8.71 28.26
CA MET A 140 -9.99 10.10 28.41
C MET A 140 -10.86 10.18 29.66
N SER A 141 -10.17 10.26 30.79
CA SER A 141 -10.70 10.79 32.05
C SER A 141 -10.78 12.30 31.98
#